data_AF-A0A432GGK7-F1
#
_entry.id   AF-A0A432GGK7-F1
#
_cell.length_a   1.000
_cell.length_b   1.000
_cell.length_c   1.000
_cell.angle_alpha   90.00
_cell.angle_beta   90.00
_cell.angle_gamma   90.00
#
_symmetry.space_group_name_H-M   'P 1'
#
loop_
_entity.id
_entity.type
_entity.pdbx_description
1 polymer ?
#
loop_
_entity_poly.entity_id
_entity_poly.type
_entity_poly.pdbx_seq_one_letter_code
_entity_poly.pdbx_strand_id
1 'polypeptide(L)'
;RKYDAIIASMSITEERKKKVAFSGKYYNTPAKFARKKGSGITISKAGMKGKKVGVQRATTHDNFITAEFGDSVEIKRYGTQDEAYLDAIAGRVDLLLADSIAMEDGFLKTDKGKGWEFVGPGYSDPKYFGVGAGIAVRKSDGELAKLFSLAIKVIRSNGVYHMINGKYFAFDVY
;
A
#
# COMPACT_ATOMS: atom_id res chain seq x y z
N ARG A 1 -20.78 17.91 6.86
CA ARG A 1 -20.56 16.58 6.20
C ARG A 1 -19.76 16.84 4.92
N LYS A 2 -18.61 16.18 4.71
CA LYS A 2 -17.75 16.44 3.54
C LYS A 2 -17.73 15.28 2.54
N TYR A 3 -17.68 14.03 3.00
CA TYR A 3 -17.67 12.82 2.16
C TYR A 3 -18.42 11.69 2.86
N ASP A 4 -18.85 10.67 2.10
CA ASP A 4 -19.63 9.52 2.59
C ASP A 4 -18.88 8.19 2.56
N ALA A 5 -17.90 8.05 1.68
CA ALA A 5 -17.07 6.87 1.55
C ALA A 5 -15.63 7.25 1.18
N ILE A 6 -14.68 6.38 1.55
CA ILE A 6 -13.28 6.47 1.16
C ILE A 6 -12.93 5.21 0.37
N ILE A 7 -12.62 5.38 -0.91
CA ILE A 7 -12.15 4.35 -1.84
C ILE A 7 -10.74 4.74 -2.26
N ALA A 8 -9.77 4.44 -1.40
CA ALA A 8 -8.40 4.94 -1.55
C ALA A 8 -7.39 3.93 -1.00
N SER A 9 -7.49 2.67 -1.42
CA SER A 9 -6.53 1.62 -1.05
C SER A 9 -6.40 1.40 0.46
N MET A 10 -7.46 1.73 1.21
CA MET A 10 -7.41 1.72 2.67
C MET A 10 -7.54 0.29 3.20
N SER A 11 -6.42 -0.24 3.70
CA SER A 11 -6.38 -1.54 4.37
C SER A 11 -7.38 -1.66 5.53
N ILE A 12 -8.10 -2.78 5.56
CA ILE A 12 -9.03 -3.18 6.61
C ILE A 12 -8.21 -3.75 7.78
N THR A 13 -7.88 -2.89 8.75
CA THR A 13 -7.15 -3.28 9.98
C THR A 13 -8.05 -3.18 11.21
N GLU A 14 -7.73 -3.91 12.28
CA GLU A 14 -8.48 -3.84 13.55
C GLU A 14 -8.45 -2.45 14.16
N GLU A 15 -7.32 -1.73 14.06
CA GLU A 15 -7.23 -0.35 14.52
C GLU A 15 -8.21 0.56 13.76
N ARG A 16 -8.29 0.42 12.43
CA ARG A 16 -9.18 1.24 11.59
C ARG A 16 -10.65 0.87 11.82
N LYS A 17 -10.98 -0.41 11.98
CA LYS A 17 -12.36 -0.87 12.31
C LYS A 17 -12.90 -0.27 13.61
N LYS A 18 -12.04 0.14 14.55
CA LYS A 18 -12.49 0.86 15.76
C LYS A 18 -13.08 2.24 15.42
N LYS A 19 -12.62 2.87 14.34
CA LYS A 19 -12.95 4.26 13.95
C LYS A 19 -13.99 4.35 12.82
N VAL A 20 -13.97 3.40 11.88
CA VAL A 20 -14.81 3.39 10.67
C VAL A 20 -15.44 2.01 10.45
N ALA A 21 -16.53 1.96 9.69
CA ALA A 21 -17.04 0.70 9.14
C ALA A 21 -16.41 0.47 7.76
N PHE A 22 -16.25 -0.80 7.37
CA PHE A 22 -15.68 -1.19 6.08
C PHE A 22 -16.63 -2.08 5.30
N SER A 23 -16.60 -1.97 3.97
CA SER A 23 -17.04 -3.04 3.10
C SER A 23 -16.15 -4.28 3.22
N GLY A 24 -16.53 -5.38 2.56
CA GLY A 24 -15.59 -6.44 2.18
C GLY A 24 -14.43 -5.89 1.33
N LYS A 25 -13.31 -6.63 1.27
CA LYS A 25 -12.15 -6.22 0.46
C LYS A 25 -12.52 -6.14 -1.01
N TYR A 26 -11.88 -5.25 -1.75
CA TYR A 26 -11.95 -5.19 -3.22
C TYR A 26 -10.62 -5.52 -3.90
N TYR A 27 -9.51 -5.56 -3.17
CA TYR A 27 -8.26 -6.22 -3.56
C TYR A 27 -7.37 -6.49 -2.33
N ASN A 28 -6.31 -7.28 -2.49
CA ASN A 28 -5.30 -7.51 -1.45
C ASN A 28 -3.90 -7.72 -2.04
N THR A 29 -3.06 -6.71 -1.93
CA THR A 29 -1.70 -6.67 -2.48
C THR A 29 -0.67 -6.49 -1.35
N PRO A 30 0.53 -7.07 -1.47
CA PRO A 30 1.56 -6.97 -0.45
C PRO A 30 2.21 -5.58 -0.45
N ALA A 31 2.72 -5.16 0.70
CA ALA A 31 3.73 -4.13 0.79
C ALA A 31 5.07 -4.63 0.25
N LYS A 32 5.84 -3.77 -0.42
CA LYS A 32 7.16 -4.16 -0.96
C LYS A 32 8.16 -3.01 -0.91
N PHE A 33 9.43 -3.35 -0.69
CA PHE A 33 10.52 -2.38 -0.77
C PHE A 33 10.99 -2.23 -2.21
N ALA A 34 11.38 -1.01 -2.58
CA ALA A 34 12.21 -0.76 -3.75
C ALA A 34 13.49 0.00 -3.38
N ARG A 35 14.56 -0.27 -4.13
CA ARG A 35 15.88 0.36 -4.00
C ARG A 35 16.40 0.77 -5.36
N LYS A 36 17.45 1.60 -5.39
CA LYS A 36 18.26 1.77 -6.60
C LYS A 36 18.93 0.45 -7.01
N LYS A 37 18.87 0.11 -8.28
CA LYS A 37 19.61 -1.02 -8.88
C LYS A 37 21.10 -0.88 -8.57
N GLY A 38 21.73 -1.99 -8.22
CA GLY A 38 23.16 -2.02 -7.88
C GLY A 38 23.54 -1.43 -6.52
N SER A 39 22.60 -0.90 -5.73
CA SER A 39 22.91 -0.35 -4.39
C SER A 39 23.40 -1.38 -3.36
N GLY A 40 23.19 -2.68 -3.62
CA GLY A 40 23.58 -3.77 -2.70
C GLY A 40 22.76 -3.86 -1.41
N ILE A 41 21.77 -2.98 -1.19
CA ILE A 41 21.01 -2.90 0.06
C ILE A 41 20.11 -4.13 0.23
N THR A 42 20.32 -4.93 1.26
CA THR A 42 19.47 -6.09 1.58
C THR A 42 18.40 -5.71 2.60
N ILE A 43 17.20 -6.29 2.48
CA ILE A 43 16.10 -6.03 3.41
C ILE A 43 16.31 -6.85 4.69
N SER A 44 17.03 -6.25 5.64
CA SER A 44 17.30 -6.75 6.99
C SER A 44 17.70 -5.57 7.88
N LYS A 45 17.59 -5.69 9.22
CA LYS A 45 18.02 -4.64 10.14
C LYS A 45 19.48 -4.22 9.90
N ALA A 46 20.37 -5.19 9.67
CA ALA A 46 21.78 -4.93 9.37
C ALA A 46 21.97 -4.27 7.99
N GLY A 47 21.34 -4.81 6.94
CA GLY A 47 21.47 -4.31 5.57
C GLY A 47 20.87 -2.92 5.35
N MET A 48 19.90 -2.54 6.17
CA MET A 48 19.23 -1.24 6.12
C MET A 48 19.76 -0.25 7.16
N LYS A 49 20.78 -0.61 7.96
CA LYS A 49 21.28 0.24 9.04
C LYS A 49 21.70 1.62 8.51
N GLY A 50 21.12 2.68 9.07
CA GLY A 50 21.37 4.07 8.71
C GLY A 50 20.81 4.50 7.35
N LYS A 51 20.06 3.63 6.65
CA LYS A 51 19.45 3.96 5.36
C LYS A 51 18.20 4.80 5.54
N LYS A 52 17.93 5.66 4.57
CA LYS A 52 16.72 6.49 4.51
C LYS A 52 15.62 5.77 3.75
N VAL A 53 14.49 5.54 4.42
CA VAL A 53 13.32 4.87 3.83
C VAL A 53 12.19 5.87 3.66
N GLY A 54 11.79 6.12 2.41
CA GLY A 54 10.64 6.94 2.08
C GLY A 54 9.33 6.17 2.16
N VAL A 55 8.37 6.72 2.90
CA VAL A 55 7.04 6.12 3.11
C VAL A 55 5.96 7.19 3.21
N GLN A 56 4.76 6.91 2.70
CA GLN A 56 3.60 7.77 2.95
C GLN A 56 3.16 7.67 4.42
N ARG A 57 3.03 8.82 5.10
CA ARG A 57 2.63 8.89 6.51
C ARG A 57 1.21 8.40 6.73
N ALA A 58 0.91 7.93 7.96
CA ALA A 58 -0.42 7.45 8.35
C ALA A 58 -0.95 6.27 7.51
N THR A 59 -0.03 5.47 6.96
CA THR A 59 -0.33 4.23 6.24
C THR A 59 0.09 3.00 7.05
N THR A 60 -0.37 1.84 6.63
CA THR A 60 0.09 0.54 7.18
C THR A 60 1.59 0.30 6.91
N HIS A 61 2.13 0.85 5.82
CA HIS A 61 3.55 0.84 5.48
C HIS A 61 4.39 1.60 6.50
N ASP A 62 3.94 2.81 6.89
CA ASP A 62 4.57 3.63 7.94
C ASP A 62 4.58 2.90 9.28
N ASN A 63 3.44 2.31 9.67
CA ASN A 63 3.34 1.52 10.89
C ASN A 63 4.30 0.32 10.87
N PHE A 64 4.39 -0.40 9.76
CA PHE A 64 5.27 -1.55 9.60
C PHE A 64 6.75 -1.18 9.69
N ILE A 65 7.21 -0.19 8.90
CA ILE A 65 8.64 0.20 8.92
C ILE A 65 9.04 0.75 10.30
N THR A 66 8.14 1.47 10.96
CA THR A 66 8.35 1.97 12.32
C THR A 66 8.52 0.83 13.32
N ALA A 67 7.66 -0.18 13.26
CA ALA A 67 7.69 -1.29 14.21
C ALA A 67 8.86 -2.25 13.99
N GLU A 68 9.15 -2.59 12.73
CA GLU A 68 10.11 -3.66 12.40
C GLU A 68 11.53 -3.15 12.18
N PHE A 69 11.70 -1.89 11.76
CA PHE A 69 13.00 -1.32 11.37
C PHE A 69 13.29 0.05 11.97
N GLY A 70 12.40 0.63 12.79
CA GLY A 70 12.53 2.01 13.27
C GLY A 70 13.77 2.29 14.12
N ASP A 71 14.40 1.25 14.68
CA ASP A 71 15.69 1.31 15.39
C ASP A 71 16.90 1.25 14.47
N SER A 72 16.70 0.94 13.19
CA SER A 72 17.73 0.62 12.21
C SER A 72 17.79 1.63 11.07
N VAL A 73 16.66 2.25 10.70
CA VAL A 73 16.54 3.16 9.55
C VAL A 73 16.19 4.59 9.94
N GLU A 74 16.48 5.54 9.06
CA GLU A 74 15.91 6.87 9.12
C GLU A 74 14.61 6.90 8.28
N ILE A 75 13.45 7.04 8.93
CA ILE A 75 12.15 7.03 8.26
C ILE A 75 11.83 8.44 7.74
N LYS A 76 11.74 8.60 6.42
CA LYS A 76 11.27 9.82 5.76
C LYS A 76 9.78 9.70 5.42
N ARG A 77 8.97 10.48 6.12
CA ARG A 77 7.51 10.45 6.01
C ARG A 77 7.02 11.56 5.10
N TYR A 78 6.21 11.18 4.12
CA TYR A 78 5.66 12.09 3.10
C TYR A 78 4.14 12.20 3.22
N GLY A 79 3.56 13.31 2.75
CA GLY A 79 2.11 13.50 2.71
C GLY A 79 1.46 12.60 1.66
N THR A 80 2.14 12.46 0.51
CA THR A 80 1.72 11.60 -0.59
C THR A 80 2.83 10.61 -0.98
N GLN A 81 2.45 9.54 -1.67
CA GLN A 81 3.44 8.59 -2.18
C GLN A 81 4.27 9.19 -3.33
N ASP A 82 3.69 10.09 -4.12
CA ASP A 82 4.38 10.80 -5.20
C ASP A 82 5.51 11.70 -4.68
N GLU A 83 5.30 12.37 -3.53
CA GLU A 83 6.37 13.12 -2.86
C GLU A 83 7.54 12.22 -2.47
N ALA A 84 7.28 10.98 -2.01
CA ALA A 84 8.33 10.02 -1.70
C ALA A 84 9.08 9.61 -2.98
N TYR A 85 8.38 9.42 -4.10
CA TYR A 85 9.00 9.14 -5.40
C TYR A 85 9.89 10.30 -5.88
N LEU A 86 9.45 11.55 -5.72
CA LEU A 86 10.26 12.72 -6.09
C LEU A 86 11.56 12.78 -5.29
N ASP A 87 11.51 12.49 -3.99
CA ASP A 87 12.72 12.45 -3.15
C ASP A 87 13.61 11.24 -3.46
N ALA A 88 13.04 10.12 -3.91
CA ALA A 88 13.80 8.97 -4.40
C ALA A 88 14.59 9.32 -5.67
N ILE A 89 13.96 10.00 -6.63
CA ILE A 89 14.60 10.51 -7.86
C ILE A 89 15.72 11.48 -7.49
N ALA A 90 15.48 12.39 -6.55
CA ALA A 90 16.47 13.34 -6.06
C ALA A 90 17.60 12.70 -5.22
N GLY A 91 17.54 11.39 -4.96
CA GLY A 91 18.54 10.67 -4.17
C GLY A 91 18.52 11.01 -2.67
N ARG A 92 17.40 11.55 -2.16
CA ARG A 92 17.23 11.90 -0.75
C ARG A 92 16.79 10.72 0.11
N VAL A 93 16.26 9.67 -0.51
CA VAL A 93 15.98 8.37 0.13
C VAL A 93 16.72 7.24 -0.58
N ASP A 94 17.10 6.21 0.18
CA ASP A 94 17.78 5.02 -0.33
C ASP A 94 16.80 3.94 -0.75
N LEU A 95 15.65 3.88 -0.07
CA LEU A 95 14.60 2.89 -0.23
C LEU A 95 13.23 3.56 -0.25
N LEU A 96 12.27 2.90 -0.89
CA LEU A 96 10.85 3.19 -0.80
C LEU A 96 10.13 1.98 -0.19
N LEU A 97 9.07 2.24 0.57
CA LEU A 97 8.12 1.21 1.02
C LEU A 97 6.70 1.67 0.73
N ALA A 98 5.94 0.87 -0.01
CA ALA A 98 4.55 1.12 -0.36
C ALA A 98 3.87 -0.19 -0.82
N ASP A 99 2.61 -0.07 -1.23
CA ASP A 99 1.88 -1.15 -1.86
C ASP A 99 2.58 -1.54 -3.17
N SER A 100 2.73 -2.85 -3.41
CA SER A 100 3.49 -3.36 -4.55
C SER A 100 2.91 -2.91 -5.88
N ILE A 101 1.60 -2.95 -6.07
CA ILE A 101 0.98 -2.53 -7.34
C ILE A 101 1.09 -1.02 -7.52
N ALA A 102 0.78 -0.25 -6.48
CA ALA A 102 0.91 1.21 -6.54
C ALA A 102 2.35 1.65 -6.86
N MET A 103 3.34 0.98 -6.27
CA MET A 103 4.76 1.27 -6.55
C MET A 103 5.22 0.80 -7.92
N GLU A 104 4.72 -0.34 -8.38
CA GLU A 104 5.08 -0.86 -9.69
C GLU A 104 4.59 0.06 -10.80
N ASP A 105 3.30 0.37 -10.82
CA ASP A 105 2.67 1.14 -11.91
C ASP A 105 2.88 2.64 -11.74
N GLY A 106 2.88 3.15 -10.50
CA GLY A 106 3.07 4.57 -10.20
C GLY A 106 4.52 5.05 -10.28
N PHE A 107 5.49 4.13 -10.22
CA PHE A 107 6.91 4.50 -10.22
C PHE A 107 7.77 3.58 -11.08
N LEU A 108 7.90 2.29 -10.76
CA LEU A 108 8.94 1.43 -11.33
C LEU A 108 8.81 1.20 -12.85
N LYS A 109 7.59 1.13 -13.38
CA LYS A 109 7.32 1.01 -14.83
C LYS A 109 7.40 2.33 -15.59
N THR A 110 7.53 3.45 -14.87
CA THR A 110 7.61 4.79 -15.49
C THR A 110 9.07 5.17 -15.77
N ASP A 111 9.26 6.21 -16.58
CA ASP A 111 10.60 6.77 -16.81
C ASP A 111 11.28 7.25 -15.52
N LYS A 112 10.49 7.71 -14.54
CA LYS A 112 10.97 8.19 -13.24
C LYS A 112 11.57 7.07 -12.38
N GLY A 113 11.07 5.85 -12.54
CA GLY A 113 11.54 4.67 -11.81
C GLY A 113 12.70 3.95 -12.49
N LYS A 114 13.16 4.41 -13.65
CA LYS A 114 14.32 3.81 -14.33
C LYS A 114 15.53 3.81 -13.38
N GLY A 115 16.12 2.63 -13.18
CA GLY A 115 17.23 2.44 -12.24
C GLY A 115 16.79 2.11 -10.81
N TRP A 116 15.49 1.91 -10.55
CA TRP A 116 14.98 1.31 -9.32
C TRP A 116 14.46 -0.10 -9.58
N GLU A 117 14.44 -0.92 -8.54
CA GLU A 117 13.94 -2.29 -8.55
C GLU A 117 13.29 -2.64 -7.23
N PHE A 118 12.33 -3.56 -7.26
CA PHE A 118 11.88 -4.23 -6.05
C PHE A 118 13.01 -5.04 -5.41
N VAL A 119 13.01 -5.12 -4.08
CA VAL A 119 13.97 -5.91 -3.32
C VAL A 119 13.29 -6.56 -2.11
N GLY A 120 13.75 -7.76 -1.75
CA GLY A 120 13.20 -8.51 -0.62
C GLY A 120 11.80 -9.10 -0.89
N PRO A 121 11.20 -9.71 0.13
CA PRO A 121 9.88 -10.32 0.02
C PRO A 121 8.77 -9.26 -0.03
N GLY A 122 7.58 -9.70 -0.42
CA GLY A 122 6.34 -8.95 -0.13
C GLY A 122 5.92 -9.18 1.32
N TYR A 123 5.35 -8.15 1.95
CA TYR A 123 4.86 -8.20 3.33
C TYR A 123 3.34 -8.09 3.36
N SER A 124 2.70 -9.08 3.99
CA SER A 124 1.23 -9.18 4.08
C SER A 124 0.76 -9.62 5.47
N ASP A 125 1.61 -9.49 6.50
CA ASP A 125 1.23 -9.84 7.87
C ASP A 125 -0.05 -9.06 8.27
N PRO A 126 -1.17 -9.76 8.56
CA PRO A 126 -2.43 -9.12 8.91
C PRO A 126 -2.33 -8.18 10.12
N LYS A 127 -1.35 -8.38 11.01
CA LYS A 127 -1.05 -7.47 12.13
C LYS A 127 -0.84 -6.04 11.66
N TYR A 128 -0.14 -5.85 10.54
CA TYR A 128 0.20 -4.53 10.00
C TYR A 128 -0.69 -4.14 8.83
N PHE A 129 -0.89 -5.07 7.89
CA PHE A 129 -1.50 -4.78 6.59
C PHE A 129 -2.99 -5.14 6.53
N GLY A 130 -3.53 -5.79 7.56
CA GLY A 130 -4.93 -6.18 7.60
C GLY A 130 -5.27 -7.25 6.57
N VAL A 131 -6.53 -7.25 6.12
CA VAL A 131 -7.10 -8.31 5.27
C VAL A 131 -7.47 -7.83 3.87
N GLY A 132 -6.73 -6.85 3.34
CA GLY A 132 -6.96 -6.22 2.04
C GLY A 132 -7.59 -4.83 2.13
N ALA A 133 -7.73 -4.17 0.99
CA ALA A 133 -8.30 -2.83 0.87
C ALA A 133 -9.82 -2.87 0.83
N GLY A 134 -10.47 -2.04 1.65
CA GLY A 134 -11.93 -1.94 1.74
C GLY A 134 -12.43 -0.51 1.61
N ILE A 135 -13.72 -0.36 1.32
CA ILE A 135 -14.38 0.95 1.25
C ILE A 135 -14.74 1.34 2.68
N ALA A 136 -14.11 2.39 3.18
CA ALA A 136 -14.38 2.90 4.53
C ALA A 136 -15.55 3.89 4.52
N VAL A 137 -16.46 3.75 5.47
CA VAL A 137 -17.57 4.67 5.72
C VAL A 137 -17.62 5.02 7.20
N ARG A 138 -18.43 6.02 7.58
CA ARG A 138 -18.62 6.35 9.01
C ARG A 138 -19.16 5.13 9.76
N LYS A 139 -18.80 5.01 11.03
CA LYS A 139 -19.20 3.87 11.87
C LYS A 139 -20.73 3.72 12.00
N SER A 140 -21.48 4.83 11.92
CA SER A 140 -22.94 4.86 11.89
C SER A 140 -23.55 4.32 10.60
N ASP A 141 -22.79 4.27 9.50
CA ASP A 141 -23.32 4.01 8.15
C ASP A 141 -23.11 2.55 7.74
N GLY A 142 -23.33 1.63 8.68
CA GLY A 142 -23.09 0.19 8.50
C GLY A 142 -23.89 -0.41 7.34
N GLU A 143 -25.10 0.09 7.07
CA GLU A 143 -25.89 -0.34 5.91
C GLU A 143 -25.22 0.02 4.58
N LEU A 144 -24.59 1.20 4.48
CA LEU A 144 -23.83 1.59 3.30
C LEU A 144 -22.62 0.66 3.07
N ALA A 145 -21.92 0.27 4.15
CA ALA A 145 -20.83 -0.71 4.06
C ALA A 145 -21.32 -2.09 3.57
N LYS A 146 -22.51 -2.53 4.01
CA LYS A 146 -23.13 -3.78 3.53
C LYS A 146 -23.50 -3.70 2.05
N LEU A 147 -24.06 -2.57 1.60
CA LEU A 147 -24.39 -2.34 0.19
C LEU A 147 -23.14 -2.37 -0.70
N PHE A 148 -22.05 -1.71 -0.29
CA PHE A 148 -20.76 -1.83 -1.00
C PHE A 148 -20.24 -3.26 -1.02
N SER A 149 -20.36 -3.99 0.10
CA SER A 149 -19.95 -5.40 0.17
C SER A 149 -20.75 -6.28 -0.79
N LEU A 150 -22.06 -6.05 -0.90
CA LEU A 150 -22.93 -6.75 -1.85
C LEU A 150 -22.53 -6.40 -3.29
N ALA A 151 -22.33 -5.12 -3.60
CA ALA A 151 -21.92 -4.69 -4.93
C ALA A 151 -20.60 -5.34 -5.35
N ILE A 152 -19.58 -5.37 -4.47
CA ILE A 152 -18.31 -6.05 -4.72
C ILE A 152 -18.54 -7.55 -5.02
N LYS A 153 -19.39 -8.23 -4.25
CA LYS A 153 -19.71 -9.65 -4.52
C LYS A 153 -20.39 -9.84 -5.87
N VAL A 154 -21.35 -8.97 -6.22
CA VAL A 154 -22.09 -9.04 -7.48
C VAL A 154 -21.17 -8.85 -8.69
N ILE A 155 -20.30 -7.83 -8.67
CA ILE A 155 -19.36 -7.62 -9.78
C ILE A 155 -18.35 -8.75 -9.91
N ARG A 156 -18.03 -9.44 -8.81
CA ARG A 156 -17.18 -10.64 -8.85
C ARG A 156 -17.90 -11.83 -9.46
N SER A 157 -19.16 -12.08 -9.07
CA SER A 157 -19.92 -13.24 -9.54
C SER A 157 -20.36 -13.14 -11.01
N ASN A 158 -20.50 -11.92 -11.56
CA ASN A 158 -20.95 -11.70 -12.93
C ASN A 158 -19.82 -11.36 -13.92
N GLY A 159 -18.55 -11.48 -13.52
CA GLY A 159 -17.39 -11.27 -14.38
C GLY A 159 -16.95 -9.81 -14.58
N VAL A 160 -17.73 -8.82 -14.12
CA VAL A 160 -17.37 -7.40 -14.24
C VAL A 160 -16.05 -7.08 -13.54
N TYR A 161 -15.82 -7.66 -12.36
CA TYR A 161 -14.56 -7.51 -11.65
C TYR A 161 -13.38 -7.99 -12.49
N HIS A 162 -13.49 -9.17 -13.12
CA HIS A 162 -12.42 -9.72 -13.95
C HIS A 162 -12.15 -8.85 -15.18
N MET A 163 -13.20 -8.31 -15.81
CA MET A 163 -13.05 -7.36 -16.92
C MET A 163 -12.33 -6.08 -16.48
N ILE A 164 -12.60 -5.56 -15.28
CA ILE A 164 -11.91 -4.39 -14.74
C ILE A 164 -10.46 -4.76 -14.42
N ASN A 165 -10.23 -5.86 -13.70
CA ASN A 165 -8.91 -6.36 -13.33
C ASN A 165 -8.00 -6.52 -14.56
N GLY A 166 -8.48 -7.19 -15.61
CA GLY A 166 -7.72 -7.47 -16.82
C GLY A 166 -7.29 -6.22 -17.62
N LYS A 167 -7.86 -5.04 -17.34
CA LYS A 167 -7.38 -3.77 -17.92
C LYS A 167 -6.09 -3.28 -17.29
N TYR A 168 -5.81 -3.67 -16.05
CA TYR A 168 -4.71 -3.15 -15.25
C TYR A 168 -3.68 -4.22 -14.90
N PHE A 169 -4.12 -5.46 -14.66
CA PHE A 169 -3.30 -6.53 -14.09
C PHE A 169 -3.42 -7.83 -14.88
N ALA A 170 -2.28 -8.50 -15.07
CA ALA A 170 -2.22 -9.83 -15.69
C ALA A 170 -2.60 -10.98 -14.73
N PHE A 171 -2.93 -10.67 -13.47
CA PHE A 171 -3.30 -11.61 -12.43
C PHE A 171 -4.49 -11.07 -11.62
N ASP A 172 -5.22 -11.92 -10.90
CA ASP A 172 -6.32 -11.50 -10.03
C ASP A 172 -5.76 -10.81 -8.77
N VAL A 173 -6.03 -9.52 -8.61
CA VAL A 173 -5.55 -8.75 -7.44
C VAL A 173 -6.42 -8.93 -6.20
N TYR A 174 -7.50 -9.70 -6.28
CA TYR A 174 -8.51 -9.74 -5.22
C TYR A 174 -8.04 -10.25 -3.86
#